data_AF-A0A7K2VU19-F1
#
_entry.id   AF-A0A7K2VU19-F1
#
_cell.length_a   1.000
_cell.length_b   1.000
_cell.length_c   1.000
_cell.angle_alpha   90.00
_cell.angle_beta   90.00
_cell.angle_gamma   90.00
#
_symmetry.space_group_name_H-M   'P 1'
#
loop_
_entity.id
_entity.type
_entity.pdbx_description
1 polymer ?
#
loop_
_entity_poly.entity_id
_entity_poly.type
_entity_poly.pdbx_seq_one_letter_code
_entity_poly.pdbx_strand_id
1 'polypeptide(L)'
;MTPMAETVTPSSTSGTTAELLESLDPLLREWLPRQRWFAGKGRAVTGFDLVAATELLPPEGRLGLYHLLLRVHQPPVPGAPPQPGDCYQLLIGVREALPPRLAPALIGHVVDGPLDGRTVYDALYDPRPAEVLLEALRTGARVGALRFERDPAHEIRDQLVARLMTAEQSNSSVVYGDTFILKLLRRVTAGINPDLELPLALAREGCARVPAPVAWLRADLDTEPYVLAVLQPFMNGATDGWELALRELAKGEDFTHEARALGRATAEVHTALARALPTVTVGHAQLELLAGGMTERLAAAVQAVPALRPYETGLRSAFEALAHLAREGQTWTAQRVHGDLHLGQCLRSPGDGWSLIDFEGEPSRPLAERRMPQPAVRDIAGMLRSFDYAAHSAKTPAHDWAHACRAAYCTGYAEVTGRDPRTDPVMLRAYETDKAIYEVVYEARHRPEWLAVPMSAVRRLATPDLS
;
A
#
# COMPACT_ATOMS: atom_id res chain seq x y z
N MET A 1 -12.68 15.70 40.82
CA MET A 1 -11.68 14.79 41.40
C MET A 1 -12.38 13.76 42.29
N THR A 2 -12.69 12.61 41.70
CA THR A 2 -12.80 11.30 42.37
C THR A 2 -12.48 10.28 41.27
N PRO A 3 -11.52 9.35 41.41
CA PRO A 3 -11.10 8.47 40.33
C PRO A 3 -12.02 7.24 40.28
N MET A 4 -12.64 6.99 39.11
CA MET A 4 -13.25 5.70 38.83
C MET A 4 -12.15 4.73 38.39
N ALA A 5 -11.63 3.98 39.34
CA ALA A 5 -10.96 2.71 39.09
C ALA A 5 -11.97 1.60 39.38
N GLU A 6 -12.66 1.11 38.36
CA GLU A 6 -13.36 -0.16 38.44
C GLU A 6 -12.71 -1.16 37.48
N THR A 7 -12.02 -2.10 38.10
CA THR A 7 -11.47 -3.31 37.51
C THR A 7 -12.64 -4.20 37.10
N VAL A 8 -12.91 -4.32 35.80
CA VAL A 8 -13.91 -5.26 35.27
C VAL A 8 -13.28 -6.65 35.15
N THR A 9 -13.82 -7.59 35.91
CA THR A 9 -13.54 -9.04 35.85
C THR A 9 -14.14 -9.62 34.55
N PRO A 10 -13.45 -10.52 33.83
CA PRO A 10 -13.94 -11.00 32.53
C PRO A 10 -15.06 -12.04 32.72
N SER A 11 -16.29 -11.70 32.33
CA SER A 11 -17.39 -12.67 32.21
C SER A 11 -17.62 -13.07 30.76
N SER A 12 -17.47 -14.37 30.45
CA SER A 12 -18.10 -15.10 29.33
C SER A 12 -18.14 -14.43 27.95
N THR A 13 -17.06 -13.81 27.48
CA THR A 13 -16.99 -13.13 26.18
C THR A 13 -17.06 -14.06 24.96
N SER A 14 -16.84 -15.38 25.09
CA SER A 14 -16.77 -16.29 23.95
C SER A 14 -18.14 -16.60 23.30
N GLY A 15 -19.22 -16.72 24.08
CA GLY A 15 -20.55 -17.04 23.57
C GLY A 15 -21.17 -15.91 22.76
N THR A 16 -21.20 -14.70 23.33
CA THR A 16 -21.75 -13.50 22.70
C THR A 16 -21.00 -13.10 21.42
N THR A 17 -19.70 -13.38 21.37
CA THR A 17 -18.85 -13.07 20.21
C THR A 17 -19.13 -14.03 19.04
N ALA A 18 -19.41 -15.31 19.32
CA ALA A 18 -19.81 -16.28 18.31
C ALA A 18 -21.19 -15.96 17.73
N GLU A 19 -22.18 -15.70 18.60
CA GLU A 19 -23.54 -15.30 18.20
C GLU A 19 -23.53 -14.00 17.36
N LEU A 20 -22.64 -13.06 17.68
CA LEU A 20 -22.44 -11.85 16.87
C LEU A 20 -22.01 -12.19 15.44
N LEU A 21 -20.98 -13.03 15.26
CA LEU A 21 -20.54 -13.40 13.92
C LEU A 21 -21.62 -14.16 13.16
N GLU A 22 -22.30 -15.10 13.80
CA GLU A 22 -23.38 -15.89 13.18
C GLU A 22 -24.49 -14.97 12.61
N SER A 23 -24.92 -13.96 13.38
CA SER A 23 -25.92 -12.99 12.93
C SER A 23 -25.45 -12.07 11.79
N LEU A 24 -24.13 -11.82 11.68
CA LEU A 24 -23.54 -10.94 10.67
C LEU A 24 -23.09 -11.68 9.40
N ASP A 25 -22.77 -12.98 9.48
CA ASP A 25 -22.21 -13.76 8.37
C ASP A 25 -23.03 -13.62 7.08
N PRO A 26 -24.36 -13.84 7.06
CA PRO A 26 -25.13 -13.80 5.82
C PRO A 26 -25.01 -12.44 5.11
N LEU A 27 -25.05 -11.35 5.89
CA LEU A 27 -24.96 -9.98 5.38
C LEU A 27 -23.54 -9.67 4.87
N LEU A 28 -22.52 -10.04 5.63
CA LEU A 28 -21.13 -9.80 5.28
C LEU A 28 -20.69 -10.62 4.06
N ARG A 29 -21.21 -11.84 3.90
CA ARG A 29 -20.94 -12.70 2.74
C ARG A 29 -21.41 -12.09 1.43
N GLU A 30 -22.52 -11.36 1.45
CA GLU A 30 -23.05 -10.64 0.30
C GLU A 30 -22.34 -9.29 0.10
N TRP A 31 -22.11 -8.55 1.19
CA TRP A 31 -21.57 -7.20 1.15
C TRP A 31 -20.07 -7.14 0.84
N LEU A 32 -19.26 -8.02 1.44
CA LEU A 32 -17.80 -7.94 1.38
C LEU A 32 -17.24 -8.10 -0.06
N PRO A 33 -17.73 -9.02 -0.91
CA PRO A 33 -17.24 -9.16 -2.28
C PRO A 33 -17.49 -7.93 -3.18
N ARG A 34 -18.45 -7.08 -2.81
CA ARG A 34 -18.77 -5.84 -3.54
C ARG A 34 -17.79 -4.71 -3.24
N GLN A 35 -16.98 -4.86 -2.19
CA GLN A 35 -16.06 -3.82 -1.76
C GLN A 35 -14.87 -3.71 -2.71
N ARG A 36 -14.49 -2.47 -3.03
CA ARG A 36 -13.39 -2.22 -3.97
C ARG A 36 -12.07 -2.82 -3.49
N TRP A 37 -11.82 -2.76 -2.18
CA TRP A 37 -10.61 -3.19 -1.48
C TRP A 37 -10.58 -4.69 -1.15
N PHE A 38 -11.65 -5.43 -1.41
CA PHE A 38 -11.65 -6.87 -1.20
C PHE A 38 -10.77 -7.55 -2.26
N ALA A 39 -9.71 -8.24 -1.83
CA ALA A 39 -8.74 -8.87 -2.72
C ALA A 39 -9.23 -10.22 -3.30
N GLY A 40 -10.24 -10.83 -2.68
CA GLY A 40 -10.77 -12.14 -3.04
C GLY A 40 -11.78 -12.16 -4.19
N LYS A 41 -11.82 -11.13 -5.05
CA LYS A 41 -12.84 -11.03 -6.11
C LYS A 41 -12.82 -12.24 -7.04
N GLY A 42 -14.00 -12.60 -7.55
CA GLY A 42 -14.18 -13.74 -8.44
C GLY A 42 -14.17 -15.11 -7.74
N ARG A 43 -13.93 -15.17 -6.42
CA ARG A 43 -14.07 -16.39 -5.61
C ARG A 43 -15.17 -16.20 -4.57
N ALA A 44 -15.98 -17.24 -4.39
CA ALA A 44 -17.04 -17.22 -3.37
C ALA A 44 -16.44 -17.16 -1.96
N VAL A 45 -17.06 -16.40 -1.06
CA VAL A 45 -16.77 -16.43 0.37
C VAL A 45 -17.48 -17.65 0.96
N THR A 46 -16.73 -18.57 1.56
CA THR A 46 -17.24 -19.83 2.12
C THR A 46 -17.47 -19.76 3.62
N GLY A 47 -16.85 -18.81 4.33
CA GLY A 47 -17.09 -18.57 5.75
C GLY A 47 -16.16 -17.51 6.33
N PHE A 48 -16.29 -17.29 7.63
CA PHE A 48 -15.47 -16.37 8.38
C PHE A 48 -14.99 -17.00 9.69
N ASP A 49 -13.78 -16.67 10.14
CA ASP A 49 -13.40 -16.77 11.55
C ASP A 49 -13.34 -15.38 12.15
N LEU A 50 -13.95 -15.20 13.32
CA LEU A 50 -13.82 -13.97 14.09
C LEU A 50 -12.48 -13.96 14.81
N VAL A 51 -11.54 -13.15 14.33
CA VAL A 51 -10.22 -12.99 14.95
C VAL A 51 -10.31 -12.10 16.19
N ALA A 52 -11.08 -11.02 16.12
CA ALA A 52 -11.39 -10.16 17.25
C ALA A 52 -12.65 -9.35 17.00
N ALA A 53 -13.45 -9.10 18.05
CA ALA A 53 -14.51 -8.10 18.07
C ALA A 53 -14.28 -7.16 19.25
N THR A 54 -14.33 -5.86 19.00
CA THR A 54 -14.24 -4.83 20.04
C THR A 54 -15.40 -3.88 19.90
N GLU A 55 -16.22 -3.77 20.95
CA GLU A 55 -17.24 -2.75 21.06
C GLU A 55 -16.59 -1.40 21.40
N LEU A 56 -16.78 -0.41 20.53
CA LEU A 56 -16.32 0.97 20.73
C LEU A 56 -17.44 1.86 21.26
N LEU A 57 -18.69 1.60 20.86
CA LEU A 57 -19.90 2.24 21.38
C LEU A 57 -21.00 1.19 21.56
N PRO A 58 -21.77 1.26 22.65
CA PRO A 58 -22.81 0.27 22.94
C PRO A 58 -23.93 0.27 21.90
N PRO A 59 -24.46 -0.90 21.49
CA PRO A 59 -25.47 -1.04 20.45
C PRO A 59 -26.85 -0.49 20.86
N GLU A 60 -27.12 -0.32 22.15
CA GLU A 60 -28.35 0.26 22.68
C GLU A 60 -28.39 1.79 22.53
N GLY A 61 -27.24 2.40 22.25
CA GLY A 61 -27.15 3.84 22.00
C GLY A 61 -27.84 4.25 20.69
N ARG A 62 -27.92 5.58 20.46
CA ARG A 62 -28.33 6.13 19.16
C ARG A 62 -27.40 5.71 18.00
N LEU A 63 -26.21 5.25 18.34
CA LEU A 63 -25.18 4.74 17.43
C LEU A 63 -24.35 3.72 18.24
N GLY A 64 -24.43 2.45 17.86
CA GLY A 64 -23.46 1.44 18.25
C GLY A 64 -22.30 1.38 17.25
N LEU A 65 -21.14 0.95 17.71
CA LEU A 65 -19.95 0.86 16.87
C LEU A 65 -19.11 -0.35 17.30
N TYR A 66 -18.89 -1.26 16.36
CA TYR A 66 -18.00 -2.40 16.52
C TYR A 66 -16.80 -2.26 15.58
N HIS A 67 -15.63 -2.64 16.10
CA HIS A 67 -14.46 -2.95 15.31
C HIS A 67 -14.32 -4.47 15.23
N LEU A 68 -14.23 -5.02 14.02
CA LEU A 68 -14.11 -6.45 13.77
C LEU A 68 -12.83 -6.74 12.98
N LEU A 69 -12.14 -7.81 13.38
CA LEU A 69 -11.12 -8.49 12.57
C LEU A 69 -11.68 -9.83 12.13
N LEU A 70 -11.86 -10.01 10.83
CA LEU A 70 -12.47 -11.20 10.24
C LEU A 70 -11.51 -11.88 9.29
N ARG A 71 -11.27 -13.16 9.51
CA ARG A 71 -10.54 -14.02 8.57
C ARG A 71 -11.52 -14.60 7.58
N VAL A 72 -11.32 -14.34 6.30
CA VAL A 72 -12.25 -14.72 5.23
C VAL A 72 -11.78 -16.00 4.57
N HIS A 73 -12.65 -17.00 4.54
CA HIS A 73 -12.40 -18.26 3.86
C HIS A 73 -12.91 -18.21 2.43
N GLN A 74 -12.07 -18.68 1.52
CA GLN A 74 -12.41 -18.84 0.11
C GLN A 74 -11.85 -20.17 -0.40
N PRO A 75 -12.41 -20.74 -1.48
CA PRO A 75 -11.86 -21.94 -2.10
C PRO A 75 -10.38 -21.76 -2.45
N PRO A 76 -9.56 -22.82 -2.30
CA PRO A 76 -8.15 -22.78 -2.62
C PRO A 76 -7.97 -22.44 -4.10
N VAL A 77 -6.93 -21.68 -4.42
CA VAL A 77 -6.53 -21.43 -5.80
C VAL A 77 -5.74 -22.66 -6.27
N PRO A 78 -6.12 -23.33 -7.38
CA PRO A 78 -5.38 -24.47 -7.89
C PRO A 78 -3.89 -24.15 -8.09
N GLY A 79 -3.01 -24.97 -7.52
CA GLY A 79 -1.56 -24.78 -7.61
C GLY A 79 -0.97 -23.74 -6.65
N ALA A 80 -1.78 -23.04 -5.85
CA ALA A 80 -1.29 -22.18 -4.77
C ALA A 80 -1.12 -22.98 -3.47
N PRO A 81 -0.12 -22.65 -2.63
CA PRO A 81 0.00 -23.25 -1.31
C PRO A 81 -1.24 -22.90 -0.46
N PRO A 82 -1.68 -23.80 0.44
CA PRO A 82 -2.77 -23.51 1.34
C PRO A 82 -2.43 -22.29 2.21
N GLN A 83 -3.37 -21.33 2.27
CA GLN A 83 -3.25 -20.12 3.08
C GLN A 83 -4.44 -20.04 4.04
N PRO A 84 -4.23 -19.56 5.28
CA PRO A 84 -5.27 -19.53 6.32
C PRO A 84 -6.32 -18.43 6.10
N GLY A 85 -6.60 -18.01 4.87
CA GLY A 85 -7.51 -16.90 4.56
C GLY A 85 -6.94 -15.51 4.87
N ASP A 86 -7.51 -14.51 4.21
CA ASP A 86 -7.14 -13.10 4.40
C ASP A 86 -7.88 -12.50 5.60
N CYS A 87 -7.17 -11.77 6.45
CA CYS A 87 -7.80 -11.05 7.57
C CYS A 87 -8.18 -9.63 7.15
N TYR A 88 -9.40 -9.22 7.43
CA TYR A 88 -9.93 -7.90 7.12
C TYR A 88 -10.41 -7.17 8.36
N GLN A 89 -10.14 -5.87 8.42
CA GLN A 89 -10.67 -4.96 9.41
C GLN A 89 -11.97 -4.31 8.92
N LEU A 90 -13.03 -4.42 9.72
CA LEU A 90 -14.32 -3.75 9.49
C LEU A 90 -14.68 -2.85 10.67
N LEU A 91 -15.30 -1.71 10.36
CA LEU A 91 -15.97 -0.86 11.34
C LEU A 91 -17.46 -0.91 11.04
N ILE A 92 -18.22 -1.55 11.95
CA ILE A 92 -19.65 -1.80 11.78
C ILE A 92 -20.41 -0.83 12.66
N GLY A 93 -21.17 0.05 12.03
CA GLY A 93 -22.12 0.92 12.71
C GLY A 93 -23.44 0.20 12.93
N VAL A 94 -24.08 0.42 14.07
CA VAL A 94 -25.35 -0.20 14.46
C VAL A 94 -26.36 0.88 14.81
N ARG A 95 -27.57 0.80 14.23
CA ARG A 95 -28.68 1.73 14.48
C ARG A 95 -30.02 1.00 14.41
N GLU A 96 -31.07 1.55 15.01
CA GLU A 96 -32.45 1.07 14.78
C GLU A 96 -32.86 1.29 13.32
N ALA A 97 -32.76 2.53 12.88
CA ALA A 97 -33.04 2.94 11.51
C ALA A 97 -31.86 3.71 10.93
N LEU A 98 -31.46 3.35 9.71
CA LEU A 98 -30.38 4.02 8.99
C LEU A 98 -30.91 5.31 8.33
N PRO A 99 -30.34 6.49 8.60
CA PRO A 99 -30.71 7.72 7.92
C PRO A 99 -30.56 7.59 6.39
N PRO A 100 -31.44 8.20 5.57
CA PRO A 100 -31.39 8.06 4.10
C PRO A 100 -30.03 8.42 3.48
N ARG A 101 -29.32 9.41 4.04
CA ARG A 101 -27.97 9.80 3.60
C ARG A 101 -26.92 8.69 3.70
N LEU A 102 -27.14 7.68 4.55
CA LEU A 102 -26.25 6.54 4.76
C LEU A 102 -26.72 5.28 4.02
N ALA A 103 -27.79 5.34 3.22
CA ALA A 103 -28.27 4.19 2.46
C ALA A 103 -27.18 3.48 1.62
N PRO A 104 -26.23 4.19 0.96
CA PRO A 104 -25.13 3.54 0.24
C PRO A 104 -24.17 2.72 1.12
N ALA A 105 -24.18 2.96 2.43
CA ALA A 105 -23.33 2.27 3.41
C ALA A 105 -23.99 1.03 4.01
N LEU A 106 -25.26 0.76 3.68
CA LEU A 106 -26.02 -0.36 4.25
C LEU A 106 -25.30 -1.69 4.01
N ILE A 107 -25.12 -2.44 5.08
CA ILE A 107 -24.69 -3.83 5.04
C ILE A 107 -25.93 -4.74 5.09
N GLY A 108 -26.86 -4.47 6.01
CA GLY A 108 -28.14 -5.16 6.05
C GLY A 108 -28.91 -4.99 7.36
N HIS A 109 -29.97 -5.77 7.51
CA HIS A 109 -30.80 -5.83 8.71
C HIS A 109 -30.58 -7.17 9.41
N VAL A 110 -30.30 -7.11 10.70
CA VAL A 110 -30.06 -8.30 11.52
C VAL A 110 -31.39 -8.81 12.06
N VAL A 111 -31.60 -10.13 12.00
CA VAL A 111 -32.89 -10.79 12.32
C VAL A 111 -32.79 -11.80 13.47
N ASP A 112 -31.59 -11.97 14.02
CA ASP A 112 -31.29 -12.89 15.12
C ASP A 112 -30.02 -12.44 15.88
N GLY A 113 -29.74 -13.10 17.00
CA GLY A 113 -28.53 -12.87 17.79
C GLY A 113 -28.53 -11.52 18.54
N PRO A 114 -27.35 -11.06 18.98
CA PRO A 114 -27.23 -9.92 19.91
C PRO A 114 -27.62 -8.57 19.30
N LEU A 115 -27.70 -8.48 17.97
CA LEU A 115 -28.10 -7.27 17.24
C LEU A 115 -29.49 -7.38 16.59
N ASP A 116 -30.34 -8.31 17.04
CA ASP A 116 -31.68 -8.51 16.49
C ASP A 116 -32.48 -7.19 16.42
N GLY A 117 -33.17 -7.00 15.28
CA GLY A 117 -33.94 -5.79 14.97
C GLY A 117 -33.09 -4.55 14.66
N ARG A 118 -31.75 -4.64 14.62
CA ARG A 118 -30.87 -3.53 14.26
C ARG A 118 -30.51 -3.54 12.78
N THR A 119 -30.17 -2.36 12.28
CA THR A 119 -29.58 -2.13 10.96
C THR A 119 -28.08 -1.91 11.10
N VAL A 120 -27.29 -2.66 10.32
CA VAL A 120 -25.82 -2.58 10.29
C VAL A 120 -25.31 -1.96 8.99
N TYR A 121 -24.25 -1.18 9.08
CA TYR A 121 -23.70 -0.40 7.96
C TYR A 121 -22.18 -0.19 8.09
N ASP A 122 -21.50 0.16 6.99
CA ASP A 122 -20.09 0.56 7.03
C ASP A 122 -19.94 1.92 7.71
N ALA A 123 -19.39 1.90 8.93
CA ALA A 123 -19.34 3.05 9.80
C ALA A 123 -18.55 4.23 9.22
N LEU A 124 -17.63 4.00 8.28
CA LEU A 124 -16.80 5.05 7.71
C LEU A 124 -17.57 6.07 6.86
N TYR A 125 -18.78 5.74 6.43
CA TYR A 125 -19.67 6.69 5.73
C TYR A 125 -20.39 7.65 6.69
N ASP A 126 -20.39 7.37 7.99
CA ASP A 126 -20.93 8.27 9.00
C ASP A 126 -19.77 9.06 9.65
N PRO A 127 -19.82 10.40 9.66
CA PRO A 127 -18.77 11.21 10.28
C PRO A 127 -18.59 10.94 11.79
N ARG A 128 -19.65 10.52 12.50
CA ARG A 128 -19.60 10.35 13.97
C ARG A 128 -18.65 9.22 14.41
N PRO A 129 -18.70 7.99 13.85
CA PRO A 129 -17.66 6.99 14.10
C PRO A 129 -16.24 7.48 13.82
N ALA A 130 -16.03 8.27 12.77
CA ALA A 130 -14.72 8.82 12.48
C ALA A 130 -14.25 9.81 13.56
N GLU A 131 -15.13 10.68 14.06
CA GLU A 131 -14.83 11.56 15.20
C GLU A 131 -14.44 10.75 16.45
N VAL A 132 -15.10 9.62 16.72
CA VAL A 132 -14.74 8.71 17.83
C VAL A 132 -13.33 8.14 17.66
N LEU A 133 -12.96 7.73 16.44
CA LEU A 133 -11.61 7.23 16.17
C LEU A 133 -10.55 8.31 16.35
N LEU A 134 -10.81 9.54 15.86
CA LEU A 134 -9.89 10.66 16.05
C LEU A 134 -9.69 10.97 17.54
N GLU A 135 -10.77 11.00 18.31
CA GLU A 135 -10.70 11.26 19.75
C GLU A 135 -9.93 10.15 20.50
N ALA A 136 -10.13 8.89 20.12
CA ALA A 136 -9.39 7.76 20.66
C ALA A 136 -7.88 7.86 20.34
N LEU A 137 -7.51 8.23 19.10
CA LEU A 137 -6.12 8.49 18.70
C LEU A 137 -5.51 9.67 19.47
N ARG A 138 -6.26 10.77 19.60
CA ARG A 138 -5.83 11.98 20.30
C ARG A 138 -5.56 11.73 21.78
N THR A 139 -6.43 10.97 22.43
CA THR A 139 -6.34 10.68 23.88
C THR A 139 -5.43 9.49 24.21
N GLY A 140 -5.02 8.71 23.22
CA GLY A 140 -4.22 7.50 23.44
C GLY A 140 -5.02 6.39 24.12
N ALA A 141 -6.28 6.21 23.71
CA ALA A 141 -7.22 5.30 24.35
C ALA A 141 -6.80 3.82 24.28
N ARG A 142 -7.36 3.02 25.19
CA ARG A 142 -7.26 1.55 25.18
C ARG A 142 -8.67 0.97 25.34
N VAL A 143 -9.13 0.23 24.33
CA VAL A 143 -10.47 -0.39 24.32
C VAL A 143 -10.32 -1.85 23.92
N GLY A 144 -10.58 -2.78 24.84
CA GLY A 144 -10.36 -4.21 24.60
C GLY A 144 -8.94 -4.53 24.11
N ALA A 145 -8.83 -5.17 22.95
CA ALA A 145 -7.55 -5.48 22.30
C ALA A 145 -6.93 -4.28 21.56
N LEU A 146 -7.69 -3.21 21.32
CA LEU A 146 -7.24 -2.04 20.58
C LEU A 146 -6.35 -1.14 21.44
N ARG A 147 -5.29 -0.63 20.82
CA ARG A 147 -4.41 0.41 21.34
C ARG A 147 -4.37 1.55 20.33
N PHE A 148 -4.69 2.73 20.81
CA PHE A 148 -4.54 3.96 20.07
C PHE A 148 -3.27 4.63 20.59
N GLU A 149 -2.23 4.66 19.76
CA GLU A 149 -0.92 5.19 20.11
C GLU A 149 -0.67 6.49 19.35
N ARG A 150 0.09 7.41 19.94
CA ARG A 150 0.44 8.69 19.33
C ARG A 150 1.88 9.06 19.61
N ASP A 151 2.46 9.84 18.71
CA ASP A 151 3.71 10.52 18.97
C ASP A 151 3.44 11.70 19.94
N PRO A 152 4.04 11.71 21.13
CA PRO A 152 3.85 12.80 22.09
C PRO A 152 4.37 14.16 21.59
N ALA A 153 5.26 14.18 20.60
CA ALA A 153 5.79 15.41 20.00
C ALA A 153 4.76 16.14 19.11
N HIS A 154 3.68 15.47 18.72
CA HIS A 154 2.68 16.01 17.81
C HIS A 154 1.34 16.23 18.51
N GLU A 155 0.79 17.45 18.36
CA GLU A 155 -0.55 17.77 18.81
C GLU A 155 -1.58 17.33 17.77
N ILE A 156 -2.62 16.62 18.23
CA ILE A 156 -3.79 16.30 17.40
C ILE A 156 -4.93 17.18 17.91
N ARG A 157 -5.37 18.12 17.07
CA ARG A 157 -6.47 19.04 17.39
C ARG A 157 -7.78 18.26 17.53
N ASP A 158 -8.63 18.72 18.43
CA ASP A 158 -10.01 18.22 18.55
C ASP A 158 -10.93 18.83 17.49
N GLN A 159 -12.15 18.32 17.40
CA GLN A 159 -13.25 18.89 16.61
C GLN A 159 -12.95 19.11 15.10
N LEU A 160 -12.04 18.32 14.53
CA LEU A 160 -11.78 18.31 13.11
C LEU A 160 -12.87 17.55 12.36
N VAL A 161 -13.44 18.18 11.33
CA VAL A 161 -14.53 17.59 10.53
C VAL A 161 -14.00 16.40 9.74
N ALA A 162 -14.59 15.22 9.96
CA ALA A 162 -14.23 14.00 9.26
C ALA A 162 -14.86 13.92 7.86
N ARG A 163 -14.06 13.56 6.85
CA ARG A 163 -14.50 13.34 5.48
C ARG A 163 -13.86 12.09 4.89
N LEU A 164 -14.68 11.13 4.50
CA LEU A 164 -14.24 9.93 3.79
C LEU A 164 -13.67 10.29 2.41
N MET A 165 -12.51 9.72 2.08
CA MET A 165 -11.92 9.76 0.74
C MET A 165 -12.30 8.49 -0.03
N THR A 166 -12.87 8.68 -1.22
CA THR A 166 -13.35 7.59 -2.06
C THR A 166 -12.31 7.08 -3.06
N ALA A 167 -11.18 7.79 -3.23
CA ALA A 167 -10.21 7.60 -4.32
C ALA A 167 -9.20 6.45 -4.15
N GLU A 168 -8.96 5.94 -2.95
CA GLU A 168 -7.95 4.89 -2.73
C GLU A 168 -8.35 3.54 -3.35
N GLN A 169 -7.42 2.59 -3.48
CA GLN A 169 -7.72 1.26 -4.05
C GLN A 169 -7.81 0.15 -3.00
N SER A 170 -6.77 -0.05 -2.19
CA SER A 170 -6.65 -1.14 -1.20
C SER A 170 -7.18 -0.79 0.19
N ASN A 171 -7.25 0.49 0.54
CA ASN A 171 -7.58 0.96 1.88
C ASN A 171 -8.72 1.99 1.87
N SER A 172 -9.11 2.45 3.06
CA SER A 172 -10.07 3.52 3.25
C SER A 172 -9.42 4.65 4.03
N SER A 173 -9.53 5.89 3.55
CA SER A 173 -8.96 7.03 4.23
C SER A 173 -10.00 8.04 4.66
N VAL A 174 -9.81 8.61 5.84
CA VAL A 174 -10.60 9.71 6.38
C VAL A 174 -9.70 10.91 6.55
N VAL A 175 -10.06 12.05 5.94
CA VAL A 175 -9.41 13.33 6.20
C VAL A 175 -10.12 14.02 7.35
N TYR A 176 -9.36 14.55 8.29
CA TYR A 176 -9.85 15.35 9.42
C TYR A 176 -9.48 16.81 9.19
N GLY A 177 -10.49 17.62 8.87
CA GLY A 177 -10.35 19.00 8.44
C GLY A 177 -9.53 19.12 7.15
N ASP A 178 -8.43 19.86 7.24
CA ASP A 178 -7.38 19.99 6.23
C ASP A 178 -6.00 19.61 6.79
N THR A 179 -5.98 18.96 7.97
CA THR A 179 -4.76 18.82 8.78
C THR A 179 -4.23 17.39 8.80
N PHE A 180 -5.10 16.38 8.92
CA PHE A 180 -4.68 14.98 9.03
C PHE A 180 -5.45 14.08 8.08
N ILE A 181 -4.80 12.99 7.68
CA ILE A 181 -5.39 11.87 6.95
C ILE A 181 -5.13 10.58 7.73
N LEU A 182 -6.21 9.86 8.03
CA LEU A 182 -6.18 8.54 8.65
C LEU A 182 -6.41 7.48 7.59
N LYS A 183 -5.37 6.69 7.32
CA LYS A 183 -5.44 5.53 6.45
C LYS A 183 -5.83 4.31 7.28
N LEU A 184 -7.02 3.77 7.06
CA LEU A 184 -7.49 2.52 7.65
C LEU A 184 -7.15 1.34 6.74
N LEU A 185 -6.31 0.45 7.26
CA LEU A 185 -5.85 -0.74 6.57
C LEU A 185 -6.98 -1.76 6.50
N ARG A 186 -7.46 -2.10 5.30
CA ARG A 186 -8.61 -3.01 5.17
C ARG A 186 -8.21 -4.47 5.23
N ARG A 187 -7.19 -4.88 4.48
CA ARG A 187 -6.58 -6.21 4.59
C ARG A 187 -5.37 -6.13 5.50
N VAL A 188 -5.41 -6.82 6.63
CA VAL A 188 -4.41 -6.72 7.69
C VAL A 188 -3.69 -8.04 7.88
N THR A 189 -2.43 -7.98 8.29
CA THR A 189 -1.60 -9.15 8.59
C THR A 189 -0.87 -8.87 9.89
N ALA A 190 -0.70 -9.91 10.71
CA ALA A 190 0.03 -9.79 11.96
C ALA A 190 1.50 -9.41 11.70
N GLY A 191 2.04 -8.55 12.55
CA GLY A 191 3.43 -8.11 12.54
C GLY A 191 3.61 -6.66 12.10
N ILE A 192 4.88 -6.30 11.89
CA ILE A 192 5.29 -4.93 11.58
C ILE A 192 4.78 -4.51 10.20
N ASN A 193 4.04 -3.40 10.13
CA ASN A 193 3.56 -2.84 8.88
C ASN A 193 4.57 -1.81 8.32
N PRO A 194 5.08 -1.99 7.08
CA PRO A 194 6.01 -1.07 6.41
C PRO A 194 5.54 0.39 6.34
N ASP A 195 4.24 0.62 6.16
CA ASP A 195 3.62 1.94 6.04
C ASP A 195 3.56 2.70 7.37
N LEU A 196 3.84 2.01 8.49
CA LEU A 196 4.12 2.64 9.78
C LEU A 196 5.61 2.63 10.11
N GLU A 197 6.28 1.50 9.90
CA GLU A 197 7.70 1.29 10.24
C GLU A 197 8.63 2.26 9.51
N LEU A 198 8.49 2.39 8.19
CA LEU A 198 9.40 3.18 7.37
C LEU A 198 9.22 4.69 7.58
N PRO A 199 7.99 5.24 7.57
CA PRO A 199 7.81 6.66 7.87
C PRO A 199 8.25 7.06 9.28
N LEU A 200 8.05 6.20 10.30
CA LEU A 200 8.58 6.47 11.65
C LEU A 200 10.11 6.46 11.69
N ALA A 201 10.76 5.52 11.00
CA ALA A 201 12.22 5.47 10.92
C ALA A 201 12.79 6.71 10.21
N LEU A 202 12.16 7.13 9.12
CA LEU A 202 12.51 8.32 8.36
C LEU A 202 12.32 9.62 9.16
N ALA A 203 11.24 9.72 9.93
CA ALA A 203 10.99 10.87 10.79
C ALA A 203 12.06 11.03 11.87
N ARG A 204 12.54 9.91 12.46
CA ARG A 204 13.64 9.92 13.44
C ARG A 204 14.98 10.38 12.83
N GLU A 205 15.21 10.08 11.56
CA GLU A 205 16.37 10.61 10.81
C GLU A 205 16.18 12.06 10.31
N GLY A 206 15.04 12.69 10.59
CA GLY A 206 14.73 14.05 10.15
C GLY A 206 14.48 14.17 8.64
N CYS A 207 14.07 13.09 7.97
CA CYS A 207 13.76 13.12 6.55
C CYS A 207 12.39 13.81 6.31
N ALA A 208 12.42 15.03 5.79
CA ALA A 208 11.21 15.82 5.50
C ALA A 208 10.45 15.38 4.22
N ARG A 209 10.96 14.37 3.49
CA ARG A 209 10.36 13.89 2.24
C ARG A 209 9.23 12.88 2.44
N VAL A 210 8.91 12.52 3.68
CA VAL A 210 7.82 11.59 4.00
C VAL A 210 7.02 12.18 5.17
N PRO A 211 5.68 12.30 5.06
CA PRO A 211 4.85 12.75 6.17
C PRO A 211 5.04 11.84 7.39
N ALA A 212 5.44 12.43 8.52
CA ALA A 212 5.66 11.67 9.75
C ALA A 212 4.32 11.21 10.34
N PRO A 213 4.13 9.91 10.65
CA PRO A 213 2.94 9.46 11.37
C PRO A 213 2.84 10.12 12.74
N VAL A 214 1.66 10.64 13.08
CA VAL A 214 1.39 11.31 14.35
C VAL A 214 0.62 10.43 15.33
N ALA A 215 -0.13 9.44 14.82
CA ALA A 215 -0.81 8.42 15.61
C ALA A 215 -1.10 7.17 14.79
N TRP A 216 -1.39 6.06 15.46
CA TRP A 216 -1.75 4.81 14.81
C TRP A 216 -2.65 3.96 15.72
N LEU A 217 -3.47 3.13 15.08
CA LEU A 217 -4.27 2.12 15.75
C LEU A 217 -3.62 0.75 15.55
N ARG A 218 -3.49 -0.01 16.62
CA ARG A 218 -3.10 -1.42 16.57
C ARG A 218 -4.01 -2.30 17.42
N ALA A 219 -4.04 -3.59 17.12
CA ALA A 219 -4.63 -4.61 17.98
C ALA A 219 -3.53 -5.50 18.54
N ASP A 220 -3.48 -5.64 19.87
CA ASP A 220 -2.62 -6.59 20.56
C ASP A 220 -3.36 -7.93 20.68
N LEU A 221 -3.00 -8.88 19.83
CA LEU A 221 -3.44 -10.27 19.89
C LEU A 221 -2.25 -11.18 20.24
N ASP A 222 -2.51 -12.46 20.55
CA ASP A 222 -1.59 -13.33 21.31
C ASP A 222 -0.11 -13.36 20.86
N THR A 223 0.20 -13.30 19.57
CA THR A 223 1.58 -13.49 19.07
C THR A 223 2.24 -12.24 18.50
N GLU A 224 1.55 -11.48 17.65
CA GLU A 224 2.08 -10.30 16.95
C GLU A 224 0.96 -9.24 16.81
N PRO A 225 1.27 -7.94 16.94
CA PRO A 225 0.27 -6.91 16.81
C PRO A 225 -0.19 -6.76 15.36
N TYR A 226 -1.44 -6.33 15.17
CA TYR A 226 -1.93 -5.89 13.87
C TYR A 226 -1.89 -4.37 13.83
N VAL A 227 -1.18 -3.78 12.87
CA VAL A 227 -1.37 -2.36 12.56
C VAL A 227 -2.65 -2.22 11.75
N LEU A 228 -3.53 -1.33 12.20
CA LEU A 228 -4.90 -1.22 11.71
C LEU A 228 -5.18 0.13 11.06
N ALA A 229 -4.55 1.20 11.54
CA ALA A 229 -4.65 2.50 10.91
C ALA A 229 -3.42 3.36 11.20
N VAL A 230 -3.10 4.28 10.30
CA VAL A 230 -2.01 5.25 10.45
C VAL A 230 -2.56 6.65 10.18
N LEU A 231 -2.39 7.56 11.15
CA LEU A 231 -2.73 8.98 11.06
C LEU A 231 -1.46 9.76 10.75
N GLN A 232 -1.49 10.55 9.67
CA GLN A 232 -0.37 11.38 9.23
C GLN A 232 -0.87 12.77 8.81
N PRO A 233 0.02 13.78 8.72
CA PRO A 233 -0.32 15.08 8.17
C PRO A 233 -0.93 14.95 6.77
N PHE A 234 -2.03 15.66 6.53
CA PHE A 234 -2.64 15.78 5.22
C PHE A 234 -1.94 16.88 4.45
N MET A 235 -1.38 16.55 3.28
CA MET A 235 -0.68 17.50 2.42
C MET A 235 -1.69 18.35 1.63
N ASN A 236 -2.33 19.30 2.31
CA ASN A 236 -3.34 20.16 1.70
C ASN A 236 -2.75 20.99 0.54
N GLY A 237 -3.43 20.99 -0.60
CA GLY A 237 -2.97 21.68 -1.81
C GLY A 237 -1.83 20.98 -2.57
N ALA A 238 -1.35 19.83 -2.10
CA ALA A 238 -0.43 19.01 -2.88
C ALA A 238 -1.13 18.41 -4.10
N THR A 239 -0.39 18.31 -5.21
CA THR A 239 -0.88 17.64 -6.43
C THR A 239 -0.29 16.24 -6.51
N ASP A 240 -1.11 15.25 -6.86
CA ASP A 240 -0.64 13.90 -7.18
C ASP A 240 0.36 13.93 -8.34
N GLY A 241 1.47 13.19 -8.22
CA GLY A 241 2.57 13.24 -9.18
C GLY A 241 2.19 12.72 -10.56
N TRP A 242 1.27 11.76 -10.63
CA TRP A 242 0.74 11.25 -11.89
C TRP A 242 -0.19 12.28 -12.54
N GLU A 243 -1.12 12.86 -11.79
CA GLU A 243 -1.99 13.93 -12.27
C GLU A 243 -1.20 15.16 -12.74
N LEU A 244 -0.16 15.55 -12.00
CA LEU A 244 0.74 16.63 -12.37
C LEU A 244 1.43 16.31 -13.70
N ALA A 245 2.07 15.14 -13.82
CA ALA A 245 2.76 14.73 -15.04
C ALA A 245 1.82 14.77 -16.26
N LEU A 246 0.61 14.21 -16.15
CA LEU A 246 -0.37 14.23 -17.24
C LEU A 246 -0.84 15.64 -17.59
N ARG A 247 -1.02 16.51 -16.59
CA ARG A 247 -1.44 17.90 -16.80
C ARG A 247 -0.39 18.70 -17.57
N GLU A 248 0.87 18.62 -17.16
CA GLU A 248 1.97 19.34 -17.83
C GLU A 248 2.19 18.78 -19.24
N LEU A 249 2.13 17.45 -19.38
CA LEU A 249 2.22 16.77 -20.67
C LEU A 249 1.10 17.19 -21.64
N ALA A 250 -0.14 17.32 -21.16
CA ALA A 250 -1.27 17.77 -21.97
C ALA A 250 -1.13 19.21 -22.48
N LYS A 251 -0.35 20.05 -21.79
CA LYS A 251 -0.04 21.42 -22.21
C LYS A 251 1.21 21.50 -23.10
N GLY A 252 1.96 20.39 -23.24
CA GLY A 252 3.26 20.39 -23.90
C GLY A 252 4.36 21.08 -23.08
N GLU A 253 4.18 21.17 -21.76
CA GLU A 253 5.16 21.78 -20.84
C GLU A 253 6.27 20.78 -20.47
N ASP A 254 7.46 21.31 -20.20
CA ASP A 254 8.62 20.51 -19.78
C ASP A 254 8.43 19.99 -18.35
N PHE A 255 8.67 18.69 -18.15
CA PHE A 255 8.61 18.03 -16.85
C PHE A 255 9.98 17.62 -16.30
N THR A 256 11.08 17.87 -17.03
CA THR A 256 12.41 17.41 -16.63
C THR A 256 12.89 18.06 -15.33
N HIS A 257 12.54 19.32 -15.07
CA HIS A 257 12.84 19.99 -13.81
C HIS A 257 12.19 19.27 -12.61
N GLU A 258 10.91 18.93 -12.73
CA GLU A 258 10.17 18.20 -11.69
C GLU A 258 10.66 16.76 -11.56
N ALA A 259 10.96 16.08 -12.67
CA ALA A 259 11.55 14.73 -12.65
C ALA A 259 12.92 14.72 -11.94
N ARG A 260 13.78 15.73 -12.17
CA ARG A 260 15.06 15.88 -11.46
C ARG A 260 14.86 16.15 -9.97
N ALA A 261 13.91 17.02 -9.62
CA ALA A 261 13.56 17.28 -8.22
C ALA A 261 13.03 16.03 -7.51
N LEU A 262 12.22 15.23 -8.20
CA LEU A 262 11.73 13.95 -7.69
C LEU A 262 12.88 12.94 -7.53
N GLY A 263 13.83 12.91 -8.46
CA GLY A 263 15.06 12.11 -8.34
C GLY A 263 15.85 12.42 -7.07
N ARG A 264 16.02 13.72 -6.75
CA ARG A 264 16.64 14.16 -5.49
C ARG A 264 15.85 13.69 -4.27
N ALA A 265 14.53 13.89 -4.27
CA ALA A 265 13.66 13.48 -3.17
C ALA A 265 13.74 11.97 -2.90
N THR A 266 13.69 11.12 -3.95
CA THR A 266 13.87 9.67 -3.79
C THR A 266 15.23 9.33 -3.19
N ALA A 267 16.30 9.97 -3.67
CA ALA A 267 17.64 9.74 -3.14
C ALA A 267 17.79 10.17 -1.67
N GLU A 268 17.17 11.27 -1.26
CA GLU A 268 17.13 11.71 0.14
C GLU A 268 16.43 10.67 1.03
N VAL A 269 15.28 10.13 0.58
CA VAL A 269 14.57 9.04 1.27
C VAL A 269 15.43 7.79 1.37
N HIS A 270 16.02 7.34 0.27
CA HIS A 270 16.89 6.16 0.25
C HIS A 270 18.10 6.30 1.17
N THR A 271 18.73 7.49 1.17
CA THR A 271 19.88 7.77 2.04
C THR A 271 19.48 7.78 3.51
N ALA A 272 18.31 8.35 3.84
CA ALA A 272 17.78 8.32 5.19
C ALA A 272 17.41 6.89 5.63
N LEU A 273 16.77 6.07 4.79
CA LEU A 273 16.48 4.66 5.10
C LEU A 273 17.75 3.84 5.35
N ALA A 274 18.80 4.05 4.55
CA ALA A 274 20.09 3.38 4.72
C ALA A 274 20.78 3.73 6.05
N ARG A 275 20.54 4.94 6.56
CA ARG A 275 21.05 5.39 7.88
C ARG A 275 20.18 4.87 9.03
N ALA A 276 18.86 4.92 8.86
CA ALA A 276 17.89 4.55 9.89
C ALA A 276 17.84 3.03 10.17
N LEU A 277 18.03 2.22 9.14
CA LEU A 277 17.75 0.78 9.15
C LEU A 277 18.92 -0.02 8.58
N PRO A 278 19.11 -1.29 8.98
CA PRO A 278 20.23 -2.10 8.53
C PRO A 278 20.28 -2.25 7.01
N THR A 279 21.47 -2.05 6.45
CA THR A 279 21.80 -2.41 5.07
C THR A 279 22.44 -3.79 5.03
N VAL A 280 22.21 -4.53 3.93
CA VAL A 280 22.72 -5.87 3.72
C VAL A 280 23.57 -5.89 2.46
N THR A 281 24.74 -6.53 2.51
CA THR A 281 25.49 -6.85 1.30
C THR A 281 24.85 -8.04 0.60
N VAL A 282 24.34 -7.83 -0.61
CA VAL A 282 23.88 -8.89 -1.50
C VAL A 282 25.11 -9.51 -2.14
N GLY A 283 25.47 -10.68 -1.63
CA GLY A 283 26.60 -11.46 -2.13
C GLY A 283 26.22 -12.32 -3.33
N HIS A 284 27.23 -13.02 -3.85
CA HIS A 284 27.13 -13.88 -5.02
C HIS A 284 25.92 -14.84 -4.98
N ALA A 285 25.79 -15.63 -3.91
CA ALA A 285 24.73 -16.64 -3.79
C ALA A 285 23.31 -16.02 -3.78
N GLN A 286 23.13 -14.86 -3.14
CA GLN A 286 21.83 -14.19 -3.15
C GLN A 286 21.48 -13.60 -4.52
N LEU A 287 22.47 -13.09 -5.26
CA LEU A 287 22.26 -12.57 -6.61
C LEU A 287 21.92 -13.67 -7.61
N GLU A 288 22.56 -14.84 -7.51
CA GLU A 288 22.21 -16.00 -8.34
C GLU A 288 20.76 -16.44 -8.09
N LEU A 289 20.34 -16.51 -6.82
CA LEU A 289 18.95 -16.80 -6.47
C LEU A 289 17.98 -15.73 -7.01
N LEU A 290 18.34 -14.44 -6.94
CA LEU A 290 17.54 -13.35 -7.48
C LEU A 290 17.37 -13.48 -8.99
N ALA A 291 18.46 -13.69 -9.73
CA ALA A 291 18.45 -13.85 -11.18
C ALA A 291 17.69 -15.12 -11.61
N GLY A 292 17.83 -16.21 -10.85
CA GLY A 292 17.04 -17.44 -11.03
C GLY A 292 15.54 -17.18 -10.90
N GLY A 293 15.12 -16.52 -9.81
CA GLY A 293 13.71 -16.16 -9.60
C GLY A 293 13.14 -15.22 -10.65
N MET A 294 13.94 -14.27 -11.16
CA MET A 294 13.56 -13.42 -12.30
C MET A 294 13.36 -14.24 -13.58
N THR A 295 14.23 -15.22 -13.83
CA THR A 295 14.15 -16.12 -14.97
C THR A 295 12.91 -17.02 -14.91
N GLU A 296 12.57 -17.54 -13.73
CA GLU A 296 11.34 -18.32 -13.51
C GLU A 296 10.08 -17.48 -13.74
N ARG A 297 10.06 -16.23 -13.26
CA ARG A 297 8.95 -15.30 -13.51
C ARG A 297 8.79 -14.99 -15.00
N LEU A 298 9.87 -14.80 -15.74
CA LEU A 298 9.83 -14.66 -17.20
C LEU A 298 9.21 -15.89 -17.86
N ALA A 299 9.67 -17.09 -17.50
CA ALA A 299 9.13 -18.33 -18.06
C ALA A 299 7.62 -18.46 -17.80
N ALA A 300 7.17 -18.19 -16.57
CA ALA A 300 5.75 -18.19 -16.22
C ALA A 300 4.95 -17.14 -16.99
N ALA A 301 5.51 -15.93 -17.16
CA ALA A 301 4.88 -14.86 -17.91
C ALA A 301 4.74 -15.18 -19.40
N VAL A 302 5.75 -15.82 -20.02
CA VAL A 302 5.70 -16.25 -21.42
C VAL A 302 4.61 -17.30 -21.65
N GLN A 303 4.37 -18.19 -20.68
CA GLN A 303 3.25 -19.13 -20.73
C GLN A 303 1.90 -18.42 -20.60
N ALA A 304 1.79 -17.47 -19.67
CA ALA A 304 0.55 -16.72 -19.43
C ALA A 304 0.21 -15.74 -20.56
N VAL A 305 1.21 -15.14 -21.19
CA VAL A 305 1.07 -14.11 -22.24
C VAL A 305 1.98 -14.47 -23.42
N PRO A 306 1.49 -15.27 -24.39
CA PRO A 306 2.30 -15.75 -25.52
C PRO A 306 2.93 -14.65 -26.38
N ALA A 307 2.43 -13.41 -26.32
CA ALA A 307 3.02 -12.25 -26.98
C ALA A 307 4.46 -11.93 -26.53
N LEU A 308 4.90 -12.46 -25.38
CA LEU A 308 6.27 -12.34 -24.89
C LEU A 308 7.26 -13.30 -25.58
N ARG A 309 6.81 -14.39 -26.20
CA ARG A 309 7.68 -15.44 -26.79
C ARG A 309 8.76 -14.89 -27.72
N PRO A 310 8.49 -13.95 -28.64
CA PRO A 310 9.52 -13.42 -29.54
C PRO A 310 10.66 -12.69 -28.82
N TYR A 311 10.43 -12.24 -27.59
CA TYR A 311 11.35 -11.42 -26.81
C TYR A 311 12.06 -12.20 -25.70
N GLU A 312 11.68 -13.46 -25.46
CA GLU A 312 12.12 -14.24 -24.31
C GLU A 312 13.66 -14.31 -24.20
N THR A 313 14.35 -14.65 -25.29
CA THR A 313 15.82 -14.72 -25.32
C THR A 313 16.46 -13.37 -24.97
N GLY A 314 15.92 -12.29 -25.53
CA GLY A 314 16.39 -10.93 -25.27
C GLY A 314 16.21 -10.52 -23.83
N LEU A 315 15.04 -10.77 -23.24
CA LEU A 315 14.75 -10.46 -21.84
C LEU A 315 15.58 -11.32 -20.88
N ARG A 316 15.73 -12.62 -21.17
CA ARG A 316 16.53 -13.55 -20.37
C ARG A 316 17.99 -13.12 -20.26
N SER A 317 18.55 -12.52 -21.32
CA SER A 317 19.92 -11.99 -21.31
C SER A 317 20.18 -10.95 -20.21
N ALA A 318 19.15 -10.21 -19.76
CA ALA A 318 19.29 -9.26 -18.66
C ALA A 318 19.58 -9.96 -17.32
N PHE A 319 18.90 -11.09 -17.07
CA PHE A 319 19.09 -11.88 -15.86
C PHE A 319 20.36 -12.72 -15.92
N GLU A 320 20.72 -13.23 -17.09
CA GLU A 320 21.99 -13.92 -17.31
C GLU A 320 23.21 -13.00 -17.09
N ALA A 321 23.12 -11.74 -17.54
CA ALA A 321 24.15 -10.73 -17.26
C ALA A 321 24.29 -10.45 -15.75
N LEU A 322 23.17 -10.37 -15.03
CA LEU A 322 23.19 -10.22 -13.57
C LEU A 322 23.83 -11.44 -12.88
N ALA A 323 23.46 -12.66 -13.30
CA ALA A 323 24.07 -13.89 -12.80
C ALA A 323 25.56 -14.02 -13.17
N HIS A 324 25.99 -13.45 -14.30
CA HIS A 324 27.41 -13.37 -14.66
C HIS A 324 28.18 -12.48 -13.70
N LEU A 325 27.75 -11.24 -13.47
CA LEU A 325 28.40 -10.34 -12.52
C LEU A 325 28.44 -10.92 -11.10
N ALA A 326 27.38 -11.64 -10.71
CA ALA A 326 27.37 -12.38 -9.45
C ALA A 326 28.55 -13.36 -9.38
N ARG A 327 28.76 -14.19 -10.41
CA ARG A 327 29.86 -15.18 -10.50
C ARG A 327 31.25 -14.54 -10.52
N GLU A 328 31.36 -13.32 -11.01
CA GLU A 328 32.60 -12.53 -10.95
C GLU A 328 32.88 -11.95 -9.55
N GLY A 329 31.98 -12.18 -8.58
CA GLY A 329 32.13 -11.73 -7.21
C GLY A 329 31.67 -10.30 -6.98
N GLN A 330 30.96 -9.68 -7.94
CA GLN A 330 30.38 -8.37 -7.74
C GLN A 330 29.32 -8.43 -6.65
N THR A 331 29.33 -7.42 -5.77
CA THR A 331 28.36 -7.28 -4.68
C THR A 331 27.63 -5.96 -4.75
N TRP A 332 26.44 -5.92 -4.15
CA TRP A 332 25.61 -4.74 -4.06
C TRP A 332 25.09 -4.53 -2.65
N THR A 333 24.74 -3.29 -2.33
CA THR A 333 24.04 -2.95 -1.09
C THR A 333 22.53 -3.06 -1.32
N ALA A 334 21.87 -3.83 -0.48
CA ALA A 334 20.43 -3.81 -0.30
C ALA A 334 20.08 -3.06 0.99
N GLN A 335 18.93 -2.41 0.99
CA GLN A 335 18.42 -1.61 2.10
C GLN A 335 16.89 -1.70 2.13
N ARG A 336 16.27 -1.13 3.16
CA ARG A 336 14.83 -0.91 3.09
C ARG A 336 14.54 0.15 2.03
N VAL A 337 13.51 -0.12 1.22
CA VAL A 337 13.08 0.70 0.08
C VAL A 337 11.56 0.89 0.17
N HIS A 338 10.99 1.77 -0.65
CA HIS A 338 9.54 1.91 -0.78
C HIS A 338 8.90 0.63 -1.35
N GLY A 339 9.56 -0.01 -2.32
CA GLY A 339 9.20 -1.34 -2.82
C GLY A 339 8.10 -1.35 -3.89
N ASP A 340 7.39 -0.24 -4.09
CA ASP A 340 6.37 -0.03 -5.13
C ASP A 340 6.30 1.45 -5.58
N LEU A 341 7.46 2.10 -5.73
CA LEU A 341 7.52 3.51 -6.07
C LEU A 341 7.06 3.78 -7.53
N HIS A 342 6.14 4.73 -7.68
CA HIS A 342 5.68 5.27 -8.96
C HIS A 342 5.12 6.71 -8.79
N LEU A 343 4.80 7.42 -9.87
CA LEU A 343 4.35 8.83 -9.81
C LEU A 343 3.13 9.05 -8.90
N GLY A 344 2.17 8.12 -8.92
CA GLY A 344 0.99 8.16 -8.03
C GLY A 344 1.27 7.94 -6.54
N GLN A 345 2.52 7.63 -6.14
CA GLN A 345 2.94 7.57 -4.73
C GLN A 345 3.79 8.79 -4.34
N CYS A 346 3.74 9.84 -5.15
CA CYS A 346 4.49 11.06 -4.95
C CYS A 346 3.53 12.25 -4.96
N LEU A 347 3.62 13.10 -3.94
CA LEU A 347 2.84 14.32 -3.83
C LEU A 347 3.75 15.53 -4.02
N ARG A 348 3.31 16.49 -4.84
CA ARG A 348 4.02 17.75 -5.06
C ARG A 348 3.32 18.89 -4.33
N SER A 349 3.92 19.35 -3.24
CA SER A 349 3.41 20.48 -2.44
C SER A 349 3.97 21.81 -2.97
N PRO A 350 3.16 22.89 -3.02
CA PRO A 350 3.68 24.24 -3.24
C PRO A 350 4.65 24.62 -2.09
N GLY A 351 5.92 24.90 -2.41
CA GLY A 351 6.95 25.28 -1.41
C GLY A 351 7.82 24.13 -0.92
N ASP A 352 7.23 23.04 -0.42
CA ASP A 352 7.99 21.96 0.26
C ASP A 352 8.57 20.90 -0.69
N GLY A 353 8.22 20.96 -1.97
CA GLY A 353 8.73 20.06 -3.00
C GLY A 353 7.99 18.72 -3.02
N TRP A 354 8.72 17.65 -3.32
CA TRP A 354 8.18 16.30 -3.44
C TRP A 354 8.16 15.57 -2.09
N SER A 355 7.07 14.86 -1.84
CA SER A 355 6.93 13.90 -0.73
C SER A 355 6.55 12.52 -1.27
N LEU A 356 7.11 11.47 -0.67
CA LEU A 356 6.77 10.07 -0.96
C LEU A 356 5.78 9.56 0.09
N ILE A 357 4.81 8.76 -0.34
CA ILE A 357 3.73 8.20 0.48
C ILE A 357 3.56 6.70 0.18
N ASP A 358 2.75 6.00 0.98
CA ASP A 358 2.33 4.60 0.73
C ASP A 358 3.49 3.57 0.69
N PHE A 359 4.21 3.46 1.81
CA PHE A 359 5.34 2.55 1.99
C PHE A 359 4.94 1.09 2.21
N GLU A 360 3.70 0.71 1.87
CA GLU A 360 3.20 -0.66 2.02
C GLU A 360 3.99 -1.69 1.20
N GLY A 361 4.65 -1.25 0.13
CA GLY A 361 5.27 -2.11 -0.86
C GLY A 361 4.23 -2.83 -1.74
N GLU A 362 4.71 -3.68 -2.65
CA GLU A 362 3.86 -4.28 -3.70
C GLU A 362 2.71 -5.14 -3.11
N PRO A 363 1.42 -4.75 -3.26
CA PRO A 363 0.31 -5.38 -2.53
C PRO A 363 0.09 -6.87 -2.80
N SER A 364 0.62 -7.37 -3.92
CA SER A 364 0.56 -8.77 -4.34
C SER A 364 1.46 -9.69 -3.48
N ARG A 365 2.45 -9.12 -2.78
CA ARG A 365 3.49 -9.87 -2.06
C ARG A 365 3.18 -10.05 -0.57
N PRO A 366 3.58 -11.20 0.02
CA PRO A 366 3.49 -11.41 1.47
C PRO A 366 4.24 -10.32 2.26
N LEU A 367 3.72 -9.96 3.45
CA LEU A 367 4.31 -8.92 4.31
C LEU A 367 5.79 -9.15 4.61
N ALA A 368 6.19 -10.41 4.88
CA ALA A 368 7.57 -10.76 5.14
C ALA A 368 8.49 -10.42 3.95
N GLU A 369 8.03 -10.65 2.72
CA GLU A 369 8.78 -10.35 1.51
C GLU A 369 8.85 -8.83 1.25
N ARG A 370 7.76 -8.10 1.53
CA ARG A 370 7.70 -6.63 1.42
C ARG A 370 8.67 -5.91 2.38
N ARG A 371 9.05 -6.56 3.49
CA ARG A 371 10.02 -6.03 4.46
C ARG A 371 11.48 -6.38 4.16
N MET A 372 11.74 -7.27 3.20
CA MET A 372 13.11 -7.66 2.88
C MET A 372 13.90 -6.48 2.30
N PRO A 373 15.16 -6.28 2.70
CA PRO A 373 16.04 -5.33 2.04
C PRO A 373 16.19 -5.62 0.55
N GLN A 374 16.17 -4.58 -0.28
CA GLN A 374 16.31 -4.64 -1.73
C GLN A 374 17.34 -3.61 -2.20
N PRO A 375 18.01 -3.83 -3.34
CA PRO A 375 18.75 -2.78 -4.03
C PRO A 375 17.83 -1.59 -4.36
N ALA A 376 18.29 -0.37 -4.12
CA ALA A 376 17.55 0.88 -4.40
C ALA A 376 17.07 1.01 -5.85
N VAL A 377 17.73 0.29 -6.77
CA VAL A 377 17.38 0.24 -8.19
C VAL A 377 15.96 -0.30 -8.44
N ARG A 378 15.37 -1.06 -7.51
CA ARG A 378 13.97 -1.51 -7.60
C ARG A 378 13.00 -0.34 -7.69
N ASP A 379 13.16 0.65 -6.81
CA ASP A 379 12.30 1.84 -6.76
C ASP A 379 12.60 2.77 -7.93
N ILE A 380 13.87 2.89 -8.33
CA ILE A 380 14.28 3.65 -9.51
C ILE A 380 13.61 3.08 -10.75
N ALA A 381 13.74 1.77 -11.01
CA ALA A 381 13.07 1.08 -12.11
C ALA A 381 11.55 1.32 -12.06
N GLY A 382 10.95 1.27 -10.87
CA GLY A 382 9.55 1.62 -10.65
C GLY A 382 9.15 2.99 -11.20
N MET A 383 9.89 4.02 -10.81
CA MET A 383 9.64 5.39 -11.28
C MET A 383 9.91 5.55 -12.78
N LEU A 384 10.98 4.95 -13.31
CA LEU A 384 11.31 5.03 -14.73
C LEU A 384 10.23 4.40 -15.62
N ARG A 385 9.63 3.28 -15.18
CA ARG A 385 8.45 2.68 -15.82
C ARG A 385 7.22 3.58 -15.72
N SER A 386 7.03 4.26 -14.59
CA SER A 386 5.90 5.20 -14.41
C SER A 386 5.92 6.36 -15.41
N PHE A 387 7.10 6.90 -15.75
CA PHE A 387 7.23 7.89 -16.84
C PHE A 387 6.83 7.33 -18.21
N ASP A 388 7.20 6.08 -18.52
CA ASP A 388 6.80 5.43 -19.76
C ASP A 388 5.27 5.28 -19.86
N TYR A 389 4.59 4.98 -18.73
CA TYR A 389 3.13 4.94 -18.64
C TYR A 389 2.47 6.32 -18.80
N ALA A 390 3.04 7.37 -18.18
CA ALA A 390 2.50 8.72 -18.30
C ALA A 390 2.59 9.23 -19.75
N ALA A 391 3.71 8.98 -20.42
CA ALA A 391 3.90 9.32 -21.83
C ALA A 391 2.89 8.65 -22.75
N HIS A 392 2.54 7.38 -22.50
CA HIS A 392 1.54 6.67 -23.28
C HIS A 392 0.11 7.17 -23.02
N SER A 393 -0.15 7.69 -21.83
CA SER A 393 -1.46 8.21 -21.44
C SER A 393 -1.75 9.60 -22.05
N ALA A 394 -0.76 10.22 -22.68
CA ALA A 394 -0.89 11.51 -23.35
C ALA A 394 -1.83 11.41 -24.56
N LYS A 395 -2.75 12.38 -24.70
CA LYS A 395 -3.61 12.48 -25.89
C LYS A 395 -2.82 12.78 -27.16
N THR A 396 -1.75 13.55 -27.04
CA THR A 396 -0.83 13.87 -28.14
C THR A 396 0.48 13.13 -27.89
N PRO A 397 0.99 12.36 -28.87
CA PRO A 397 2.26 11.66 -28.72
C PRO A 397 3.39 12.62 -28.37
N ALA A 398 3.95 12.47 -27.17
CA ALA A 398 5.12 13.22 -26.72
C ALA A 398 6.36 12.35 -26.88
N HIS A 399 6.82 12.23 -28.13
CA HIS A 399 8.06 11.54 -28.46
C HIS A 399 9.19 12.13 -27.59
N ASP A 400 10.01 11.26 -26.99
CA ASP A 400 11.14 11.59 -26.11
C ASP A 400 10.83 12.14 -24.70
N TRP A 401 9.59 12.49 -24.36
CA TRP A 401 9.27 13.02 -23.02
C TRP A 401 9.66 12.04 -21.90
N ALA A 402 9.31 10.76 -22.04
CA ALA A 402 9.67 9.74 -21.07
C ALA A 402 11.20 9.60 -20.96
N HIS A 403 11.91 9.61 -22.09
CA HIS A 403 13.37 9.49 -22.10
C HIS A 403 14.03 10.68 -21.38
N ALA A 404 13.58 11.90 -21.65
CA ALA A 404 14.08 13.10 -21.00
C ALA A 404 13.81 13.09 -19.49
N CYS A 405 12.59 12.73 -19.06
CA CYS A 405 12.24 12.63 -17.64
C CYS A 405 13.04 11.55 -16.92
N ARG A 406 13.21 10.37 -17.53
CA ARG A 406 14.05 9.28 -17.01
C ARG A 406 15.49 9.74 -16.78
N ALA A 407 16.08 10.43 -17.77
CA ALA A 407 17.43 10.95 -17.66
C ALA A 407 17.55 12.03 -16.55
N ALA A 408 16.59 12.95 -16.49
CA ALA A 408 16.56 14.01 -15.48
C ALA A 408 16.39 13.46 -14.06
N TYR A 409 15.52 12.45 -13.88
CA TYR A 409 15.33 11.74 -12.62
C TYR A 409 16.62 11.05 -12.15
N CYS A 410 17.29 10.28 -13.00
CA CYS A 410 18.57 9.65 -12.65
C CYS A 410 19.65 10.69 -12.32
N THR A 411 19.71 11.80 -13.05
CA THR A 411 20.61 12.92 -12.71
C THR A 411 20.30 13.49 -11.33
N GLY A 412 19.03 13.76 -11.01
CA GLY A 412 18.64 14.25 -9.69
C GLY A 412 18.98 13.26 -8.56
N TYR A 413 18.80 11.96 -8.82
CA TYR A 413 19.21 10.93 -7.87
C TYR A 413 20.73 10.92 -7.62
N ALA A 414 21.51 11.09 -8.69
CA ALA A 414 22.97 11.16 -8.63
C ALA A 414 23.48 12.39 -7.86
N GLU A 415 22.79 13.53 -7.94
CA GLU A 415 23.17 14.76 -7.23
C GLU A 415 23.24 14.59 -5.71
N VAL A 416 22.38 13.73 -5.14
CA VAL A 416 22.31 13.50 -3.71
C VAL A 416 23.20 12.34 -3.28
N THR A 417 23.20 11.25 -4.05
CA THR A 417 23.94 10.02 -3.67
C THR A 417 25.40 9.99 -4.15
N GLY A 418 25.76 10.85 -5.09
CA GLY A 418 27.05 10.80 -5.80
C GLY A 418 27.19 9.62 -6.78
N ARG A 419 26.16 8.77 -6.92
CA ARG A 419 26.17 7.60 -7.80
C ARG A 419 24.99 7.67 -8.76
N ASP A 420 25.30 7.76 -10.05
CA ASP A 420 24.28 7.73 -11.09
C ASP A 420 23.76 6.30 -11.28
N PRO A 421 22.44 6.04 -11.15
CA PRO A 421 21.88 4.71 -11.36
C PRO A 421 22.21 4.11 -12.73
N ARG A 422 22.46 4.95 -13.75
CA ARG A 422 22.82 4.53 -15.11
C ARG A 422 24.24 3.98 -15.23
N THR A 423 25.09 4.22 -14.23
CA THR A 423 26.44 3.62 -14.18
C THR A 423 26.42 2.14 -13.78
N ASP A 424 25.25 1.61 -13.43
CA ASP A 424 25.01 0.19 -13.15
C ASP A 424 23.94 -0.38 -14.10
N PRO A 425 24.24 -0.41 -15.42
CA PRO A 425 23.23 -0.71 -16.44
C PRO A 425 22.69 -2.14 -16.35
N VAL A 426 23.50 -3.10 -15.88
CA VAL A 426 23.08 -4.50 -15.77
C VAL A 426 22.01 -4.66 -14.70
N MET A 427 22.24 -4.10 -13.50
CA MET A 427 21.27 -4.17 -12.41
C MET A 427 20.00 -3.39 -12.76
N LEU A 428 20.13 -2.19 -13.34
CA LEU A 428 18.98 -1.39 -13.75
C LEU A 428 18.15 -2.10 -14.82
N ARG A 429 18.78 -2.63 -15.86
CA ARG A 429 18.09 -3.38 -16.92
C ARG A 429 17.39 -4.62 -16.38
N ALA A 430 18.00 -5.36 -15.45
CA ALA A 430 17.38 -6.52 -14.83
C ALA A 430 16.08 -6.15 -14.07
N TYR A 431 16.13 -5.13 -13.21
CA TYR A 431 14.94 -4.70 -12.45
C TYR A 431 13.86 -4.05 -13.31
N GLU A 432 14.24 -3.25 -14.33
CA GLU A 432 13.26 -2.74 -15.31
C GLU A 432 12.61 -3.88 -16.12
N THR A 433 13.37 -4.91 -16.47
CA THR A 433 12.86 -6.09 -17.20
C THR A 433 11.89 -6.88 -16.34
N ASP A 434 12.25 -7.21 -15.09
CA ASP A 434 11.37 -7.94 -14.17
C ASP A 434 10.05 -7.16 -13.94
N LYS A 435 10.13 -5.83 -13.77
CA LYS A 435 8.93 -4.99 -13.63
C LYS A 435 8.08 -4.95 -14.91
N ALA A 436 8.69 -4.81 -16.08
CA ALA A 436 7.96 -4.82 -17.35
C ALA A 436 7.24 -6.17 -17.59
N ILE A 437 7.87 -7.29 -17.23
CA ILE A 437 7.26 -8.63 -17.32
C ILE A 437 6.04 -8.73 -16.40
N TYR A 438 6.16 -8.26 -15.16
CA TYR A 438 5.05 -8.21 -14.22
C TYR A 438 3.88 -7.37 -14.79
N GLU A 439 4.19 -6.17 -15.30
CA GLU A 439 3.21 -5.26 -15.91
C GLU A 439 2.50 -5.92 -17.10
N VAL A 440 3.21 -6.60 -18.00
CA VAL A 440 2.59 -7.34 -19.12
C VAL A 440 1.53 -8.33 -18.64
N VAL A 441 1.86 -9.15 -17.63
CA VAL A 441 0.92 -10.14 -17.09
C VAL A 441 -0.26 -9.46 -16.41
N TYR A 442 0.00 -8.36 -15.69
CA TYR A 442 -1.04 -7.60 -15.01
C TYR A 442 -2.02 -6.95 -16.00
N GLU A 443 -1.52 -6.20 -16.98
CA GLU A 443 -2.35 -5.51 -17.96
C GLU A 443 -3.12 -6.50 -18.84
N ALA A 444 -2.49 -7.59 -19.28
CA ALA A 444 -3.17 -8.62 -20.07
C ALA A 444 -4.40 -9.23 -19.36
N ARG A 445 -4.41 -9.24 -18.02
CA ARG A 445 -5.52 -9.79 -17.22
C ARG A 445 -6.58 -8.76 -16.85
N HIS A 446 -6.19 -7.51 -16.58
CA HIS A 446 -7.09 -6.53 -15.97
C HIS A 446 -7.43 -5.36 -16.88
N ARG A 447 -6.51 -4.97 -17.78
CA ARG A 447 -6.64 -3.81 -18.67
C ARG A 447 -5.95 -4.06 -20.02
N PRO A 448 -6.49 -4.97 -20.86
CA PRO A 448 -5.82 -5.38 -22.10
C PRO A 448 -5.50 -4.21 -23.05
N GLU A 449 -6.25 -3.12 -22.97
CA GLU A 449 -6.03 -1.88 -23.72
C GLU A 449 -4.71 -1.17 -23.35
N TRP A 450 -4.18 -1.40 -22.14
CA TRP A 450 -2.89 -0.84 -21.69
C TRP A 450 -1.70 -1.73 -22.04
N LEU A 451 -1.91 -2.94 -22.59
CA LEU A 451 -0.85 -3.91 -22.86
C LEU A 451 0.25 -3.37 -23.79
N ALA A 452 -0.08 -2.40 -24.66
CA ALA A 452 0.88 -1.76 -25.55
C ALA A 452 2.04 -1.08 -24.80
N VAL A 453 1.79 -0.57 -23.59
CA VAL A 453 2.78 0.16 -22.77
C VAL A 453 3.92 -0.74 -22.31
N PRO A 454 3.67 -1.80 -21.51
CA PRO A 454 4.75 -2.67 -21.09
C PRO A 454 5.35 -3.46 -22.27
N MET A 455 4.58 -3.73 -23.33
CA MET A 455 5.14 -4.35 -24.55
C MET A 455 6.12 -3.43 -25.30
N SER A 456 5.95 -2.10 -25.26
CA SER A 456 6.94 -1.16 -25.82
C SER A 456 8.27 -1.25 -25.06
N ALA A 457 8.20 -1.32 -23.74
CA ALA A 457 9.38 -1.50 -22.89
C ALA A 457 10.05 -2.85 -23.11
N VAL A 458 9.28 -3.93 -23.26
CA VAL A 458 9.78 -5.26 -23.60
C VAL A 458 10.58 -5.23 -24.90
N ARG A 459 10.09 -4.57 -25.95
CA ARG A 459 10.85 -4.45 -27.22
C ARG A 459 12.19 -3.75 -27.02
N ARG A 460 12.20 -2.65 -26.26
CA ARG A 460 13.42 -1.89 -25.92
C ARG A 460 14.40 -2.76 -25.13
N LEU A 461 13.93 -3.39 -24.06
CA LEU A 461 14.76 -4.16 -23.11
C LEU A 461 15.23 -5.51 -23.67
N ALA A 462 14.50 -6.11 -24.61
CA ALA A 462 14.87 -7.36 -25.27
C ALA A 462 15.95 -7.17 -26.35
N THR A 463 16.19 -5.94 -26.79
CA THR A 463 17.30 -5.65 -27.69
C THR A 463 18.57 -5.58 -26.85
N PRO A 464 19.63 -6.36 -27.14
CA PRO A 464 20.92 -6.16 -26.50
C PRO A 464 21.37 -4.73 -26.82
N ASP A 465 21.89 -4.00 -25.82
CA ASP A 465 22.60 -2.75 -26.12
C ASP A 465 23.67 -3.08 -27.15
N LEU A 466 23.53 -2.54 -28.36
CA LEU A 466 24.55 -2.67 -29.40
C LEU A 466 25.80 -1.97 -28.88
N SER A 467 26.73 -2.79 -28.38
CA SER A 467 28.17 -2.55 -28.13
C SER A 467 28.65 -1.11 -27.97
#